data_AF-A0A9W9Z901-F1
#
_entry.id   AF-A0A9W9Z901-F1
#
_cell.length_a   1.000
_cell.length_b   1.000
_cell.length_c   1.000
_cell.angle_alpha   90.00
_cell.angle_beta   90.00
_cell.angle_gamma   90.00
#
_symmetry.space_group_name_H-M   'P 1'
#
loop_
_entity.id
_entity.type
_entity.pdbx_description
1 polymer ?
#
loop_
_entity_poly.entity_id
_entity_poly.type
_entity_poly.pdbx_seq_one_letter_code
_entity_poly.pdbx_strand_id
1 'polypeptide(L)'
;MIALNGSEQTVKVLSPYAFSICDTTGPEYETYQYGGIARQVKTESLETQLSKPDILTADLSKMEVPLQLHFGIHALHLFEEQYGRLPEIRSSSDATKLYELAKSLNEKAATKADSLDEKLLLHLAFTSRGCFPPLAASLGGIVGQEVLKALTGKYTPLKTVALY
;
A
#
# COMPACT_ATOMS: atom_id res chain seq x y z
N MET A 1 8.55 -28.44 -20.77
CA MET A 1 8.65 -27.12 -20.11
C MET A 1 8.34 -27.21 -18.60
N ILE A 2 8.88 -28.20 -17.89
CA ILE A 2 8.60 -28.41 -16.45
C ILE A 2 9.40 -27.44 -15.58
N ALA A 3 10.59 -27.04 -16.02
CA ALA A 3 11.48 -26.11 -15.32
C ALA A 3 10.89 -24.71 -15.07
N LEU A 4 9.81 -24.34 -15.76
CA LEU A 4 9.11 -23.07 -15.56
C LEU A 4 8.23 -23.08 -14.29
N ASN A 5 7.85 -24.27 -13.80
CA ASN A 5 6.96 -24.41 -12.64
C ASN A 5 7.67 -23.95 -11.36
N GLY A 6 7.06 -23.00 -10.64
CA GLY A 6 7.63 -22.43 -9.42
C GLY A 6 8.71 -21.35 -9.67
N SER A 7 8.97 -20.99 -10.92
CA SER A 7 9.85 -19.86 -11.25
C SER A 7 9.06 -18.55 -11.35
N GLU A 8 9.66 -17.45 -10.89
CA GLU A 8 9.14 -16.10 -11.07
C GLU A 8 9.81 -15.45 -12.29
N GLN A 9 9.01 -14.95 -13.24
CA GLN A 9 9.51 -14.37 -14.49
C GLN A 9 8.88 -13.02 -14.75
N THR A 10 9.69 -12.06 -15.20
CA THR A 10 9.22 -10.75 -15.63
C THR A 10 8.44 -10.89 -16.94
N VAL A 11 7.19 -10.44 -16.94
CA VAL A 11 6.30 -10.52 -18.09
C VAL A 11 6.37 -9.24 -18.93
N LYS A 12 6.57 -9.37 -20.24
CA LYS A 12 6.37 -8.29 -21.21
C LYS A 12 5.13 -8.58 -22.05
N VAL A 13 4.16 -7.67 -22.02
CA VAL A 13 2.93 -7.81 -22.80
C VAL A 13 3.24 -7.51 -24.26
N LEU A 14 2.92 -8.44 -25.16
CA LEU A 14 3.06 -8.26 -26.61
C LEU A 14 1.73 -7.88 -27.25
N SER A 15 0.65 -8.54 -26.82
CA SER A 15 -0.71 -8.31 -27.32
C SER A 15 -1.74 -8.71 -26.25
N PRO A 16 -3.06 -8.42 -26.45
CA PRO A 16 -4.11 -8.83 -25.52
C PRO A 16 -4.18 -10.34 -25.24
N TYR A 17 -3.59 -11.16 -26.11
CA TYR A 17 -3.62 -12.62 -26.03
C TYR A 17 -2.23 -13.25 -25.87
N ALA A 18 -1.16 -12.46 -25.86
CA ALA A 18 0.21 -12.97 -25.83
C ALA A 18 1.14 -12.09 -24.99
N PHE A 19 1.99 -12.74 -24.22
CA PHE A 19 3.07 -12.11 -23.47
C PHE A 19 4.34 -12.92 -23.62
N SER A 20 5.49 -12.26 -23.54
CA SER A 20 6.80 -12.92 -23.47
C SER A 20 7.30 -12.98 -22.03
N ILE A 21 8.04 -14.05 -21.76
CA ILE A 21 8.80 -14.30 -20.54
C ILE A 21 10.30 -14.33 -20.90
N CYS A 22 11.16 -14.82 -20.01
CA CYS A 22 12.58 -15.03 -20.26
C CYS A 22 12.84 -15.89 -21.51
N ASP A 23 14.10 -15.88 -21.99
CA ASP A 23 14.52 -16.81 -23.03
C ASP A 23 14.37 -18.25 -22.53
N THR A 24 13.65 -19.08 -23.29
CA THR A 24 13.35 -20.48 -22.97
C THR A 24 14.02 -21.44 -23.96
N THR A 25 15.04 -20.98 -24.68
CA THR A 25 15.81 -21.78 -25.66
C THR A 25 16.86 -22.70 -24.99
N GLY A 26 17.07 -22.57 -23.67
CA GLY A 26 18.03 -23.36 -22.90
C GLY A 26 17.65 -24.86 -22.81
N PRO A 27 18.64 -25.77 -22.68
CA PRO A 27 18.42 -27.22 -22.59
C PRO A 27 17.60 -27.63 -21.35
N GLU A 28 17.53 -26.78 -20.32
CA GLU A 28 16.66 -26.97 -19.15
C GLU A 28 15.16 -26.81 -19.45
N TYR A 29 14.81 -26.14 -20.55
CA TYR A 29 13.43 -25.91 -20.97
C TYR A 29 13.04 -26.91 -22.06
N GLU A 30 12.58 -28.10 -21.66
CA GLU A 30 12.00 -29.06 -22.59
C GLU A 30 10.84 -28.46 -23.41
N THR A 31 10.59 -28.99 -24.61
CA THR A 31 9.49 -28.57 -25.48
C THR A 31 8.16 -28.48 -24.73
N TYR A 32 7.43 -27.38 -24.94
CA TYR A 32 6.09 -27.20 -24.41
C TYR A 32 5.11 -28.17 -25.07
N GLN A 33 4.30 -28.86 -24.26
CA GLN A 33 3.29 -29.79 -24.76
C GLN A 33 1.93 -29.09 -24.80
N TYR A 34 1.29 -28.90 -23.64
CA TYR A 34 0.01 -28.20 -23.51
C TYR A 34 -0.29 -27.90 -22.02
N GLY A 35 -1.17 -26.94 -21.77
CA GLY A 35 -1.61 -26.56 -20.43
C GLY A 35 -0.64 -25.65 -19.67
N GLY A 36 -1.04 -25.22 -18.47
CA GLY A 36 -0.25 -24.31 -17.64
C GLY A 36 -1.02 -23.06 -17.26
N ILE A 37 -0.82 -22.59 -16.03
CA ILE A 37 -1.45 -21.37 -15.51
C ILE A 37 -0.33 -20.46 -15.05
N ALA A 38 -0.21 -19.30 -15.71
CA ALA A 38 0.62 -18.22 -15.21
C ALA A 38 -0.15 -17.49 -14.10
N ARG A 39 0.47 -17.32 -12.92
CA ARG A 39 -0.06 -16.51 -11.83
C ARG A 39 0.79 -15.25 -11.72
N GLN A 40 0.16 -14.08 -11.76
CA GLN A 40 0.85 -12.85 -11.45
C GLN A 40 1.21 -12.85 -9.96
N VAL A 41 2.50 -12.89 -9.67
CA VAL A 41 3.04 -12.64 -8.33
C VAL A 41 3.39 -11.16 -8.27
N LYS A 42 2.82 -10.44 -7.31
CA LYS A 42 3.17 -9.04 -7.02
C LYS A 42 3.89 -9.03 -5.69
N THR A 43 5.18 -8.68 -5.74
CA THR A 43 6.16 -8.89 -4.67
C THR A 43 6.74 -7.57 -4.18
N GLU A 44 5.90 -6.56 -3.96
CA GLU A 44 6.40 -5.34 -3.30
C GLU A 44 6.34 -5.53 -1.79
N SER A 45 7.50 -5.43 -1.14
CA SER A 45 7.59 -5.48 0.31
C SER A 45 7.01 -4.23 0.95
N LEU A 46 6.56 -4.32 2.20
CA LEU A 46 6.07 -3.16 2.95
C LEU A 46 7.13 -2.06 3.04
N GLU A 47 8.40 -2.41 3.20
CA GLU A 47 9.52 -1.45 3.23
C GLU A 47 9.62 -0.65 1.93
N THR A 48 9.46 -1.33 0.79
CA THR A 48 9.43 -0.68 -0.51
C THR A 48 8.20 0.24 -0.63
N GLN A 49 7.03 -0.21 -0.19
CA GLN A 49 5.80 0.58 -0.23
C GLN A 49 5.81 1.78 0.73
N LEU A 50 6.53 1.73 1.85
CA LEU A 50 6.68 2.87 2.75
C LEU A 50 7.45 4.01 2.10
N SER A 51 8.47 3.70 1.29
CA SER A 51 9.33 4.68 0.60
C SER A 51 8.73 5.17 -0.73
N LYS A 52 8.05 4.28 -1.46
CA LYS A 52 7.36 4.54 -2.73
C LYS A 52 5.96 3.92 -2.69
N PRO A 53 4.98 4.62 -2.11
CA PRO A 53 3.64 4.07 -1.95
C PRO A 53 2.87 4.10 -3.29
N ASP A 54 2.37 2.94 -3.74
CA ASP A 54 1.44 2.81 -4.89
C ASP A 54 -0.02 2.99 -4.44
N ILE A 55 -0.39 4.19 -3.98
CA ILE A 55 -1.65 4.42 -3.26
C ILE A 55 -2.88 4.24 -4.15
N LEU A 56 -3.85 3.45 -3.67
CA LEU A 56 -5.14 3.34 -4.33
C LEU A 56 -6.02 4.54 -3.94
N THR A 57 -6.23 5.44 -4.89
CA THR A 57 -7.13 6.59 -4.71
C THR A 57 -8.59 6.16 -4.84
N ALA A 58 -9.30 6.11 -3.70
CA ALA A 58 -10.73 5.77 -3.68
C ALA A 58 -11.61 6.92 -4.21
N ASP A 59 -11.21 8.18 -3.97
CA ASP A 59 -11.91 9.39 -4.41
C ASP A 59 -11.05 10.19 -5.41
N LEU A 60 -11.41 10.11 -6.69
CA LEU A 60 -10.69 10.79 -7.77
C LEU A 60 -10.81 12.32 -7.70
N SER A 61 -11.72 12.87 -6.88
CA SER A 61 -11.79 14.32 -6.65
C SER A 61 -10.69 14.84 -5.70
N LYS A 62 -10.05 13.94 -4.94
CA LYS A 62 -9.05 14.26 -3.92
C LYS A 62 -7.79 13.40 -4.08
N MET A 63 -7.18 13.44 -5.27
CA MET A 63 -6.02 12.58 -5.57
C MET A 63 -4.78 12.85 -4.70
N GLU A 64 -4.67 14.04 -4.11
CA GLU A 64 -3.52 14.43 -3.28
C GLU A 64 -3.64 13.97 -1.82
N VAL A 65 -4.86 13.77 -1.33
CA VAL A 65 -5.15 13.46 0.08
C VAL A 65 -4.55 12.12 0.54
N PRO A 66 -4.65 11.02 -0.23
CA PRO A 66 -4.12 9.73 0.21
C PRO A 66 -2.61 9.76 0.49
N LEU A 67 -1.83 10.48 -0.32
CA LEU A 67 -0.39 10.60 -0.10
C LEU A 67 -0.06 11.39 1.16
N GLN A 68 -0.82 12.45 1.46
CA GLN A 68 -0.66 13.21 2.69
C GLN A 68 -1.04 12.37 3.93
N LEU A 69 -2.12 11.59 3.84
CA LEU A 69 -2.54 10.69 4.90
C LEU A 69 -1.53 9.57 5.16
N HIS A 70 -0.85 9.07 4.12
CA HIS A 70 0.23 8.08 4.27
C HIS A 70 1.33 8.60 5.20
N PHE A 71 1.80 9.84 4.96
CA PHE A 71 2.77 10.47 5.85
C PHE A 71 2.22 10.77 7.23
N GLY A 72 0.94 11.17 7.33
CA GLY A 72 0.28 11.41 8.61
C GLY A 72 0.17 10.15 9.48
N ILE A 73 -0.20 9.02 8.90
CA ILE A 73 -0.29 7.73 9.60
C ILE A 73 1.09 7.20 9.98
N HIS A 74 2.08 7.37 9.11
CA HIS A 74 3.47 7.03 9.44
C HIS A 74 3.96 7.92 10.61
N ALA A 75 3.69 9.22 10.58
CA ALA A 75 4.02 10.14 11.65
C ALA A 75 3.32 9.79 12.98
N LEU A 76 2.07 9.29 12.94
CA LEU A 76 1.37 8.79 14.12
C LEU A 76 2.11 7.62 14.77
N HIS A 77 2.55 6.64 13.99
CA HIS A 77 3.31 5.50 14.53
C HIS A 77 4.65 5.94 15.13
N LEU A 78 5.37 6.85 14.47
CA LEU A 78 6.61 7.40 15.03
C LEU A 78 6.37 8.24 16.29
N PHE A 79 5.26 8.96 16.35
CA PHE A 79 4.87 9.70 17.55
C PHE A 79 4.61 8.73 18.71
N GLU A 80 3.86 7.66 18.46
CA GLU A 80 3.59 6.63 19.46
C GLU A 80 4.89 5.95 19.95
N GLU A 81 5.83 5.65 19.04
CA GLU A 81 7.15 5.11 19.38
C GLU A 81 7.98 6.07 20.24
N GLN A 82 7.98 7.37 19.91
CA GLN A 82 8.78 8.38 20.62
C GLN A 82 8.21 8.76 21.99
N TYR A 83 6.88 8.87 22.10
CA TYR A 83 6.22 9.41 23.29
C TYR A 83 5.51 8.33 24.12
N GLY A 84 5.43 7.09 23.64
CA GLY A 84 4.74 5.97 24.29
C GLY A 84 3.23 6.17 24.40
N ARG A 85 2.66 7.10 23.62
CA ARG A 85 1.23 7.44 23.62
C ARG A 85 0.80 8.03 22.29
N LEU A 86 -0.48 7.93 21.98
CA LEU A 86 -1.10 8.70 20.92
C LEU A 86 -1.26 10.19 21.30
N PRO A 87 -1.34 11.10 20.31
CA PRO A 87 -1.66 12.52 20.54
C PRO A 87 -2.90 12.70 21.41
N GLU A 88 -2.89 13.73 22.28
CA GLU A 88 -4.06 14.05 23.11
C GLU A 88 -5.18 14.70 22.30
N ILE A 89 -6.42 14.47 22.73
CA ILE A 89 -7.62 14.95 22.04
C ILE A 89 -7.61 16.48 21.96
N ARG A 90 -7.67 17.02 20.75
CA ARG A 90 -7.63 18.48 20.46
C ARG A 90 -6.42 19.21 21.06
N SER A 91 -5.30 18.51 21.29
CA SER A 91 -4.06 19.12 21.76
C SER A 91 -3.29 19.76 20.61
N SER A 92 -3.25 21.10 20.58
CA SER A 92 -2.52 21.84 19.53
C SER A 92 -1.02 21.53 19.56
N SER A 93 -0.42 21.37 20.74
CA SER A 93 1.00 21.11 20.88
C SER A 93 1.43 19.75 20.32
N ASP A 94 0.63 18.70 20.56
CA ASP A 94 0.89 17.37 20.00
C ASP A 94 0.62 17.35 18.48
N ALA A 95 -0.39 18.07 18.03
CA ALA A 95 -0.73 18.15 16.61
C ALA A 95 0.36 18.86 15.79
N THR A 96 0.97 19.93 16.32
CA THR A 96 2.15 20.57 15.69
C THR A 96 3.34 19.62 15.63
N LYS A 97 3.60 18.84 16.69
CA LYS A 97 4.71 17.84 16.68
C LYS A 97 4.49 16.77 15.62
N LEU A 98 3.26 16.28 15.48
CA LEU A 98 2.91 15.29 14.47
C LEU A 98 3.09 15.86 13.06
N TYR A 99 2.70 17.11 12.83
CA TYR A 99 2.92 17.80 11.56
C TYR A 99 4.42 17.88 11.21
N GLU A 100 5.28 18.26 12.16
CA GLU A 100 6.74 18.31 11.95
C GLU A 100 7.32 16.92 11.65
N LEU A 101 6.83 15.86 12.31
CA LEU A 101 7.22 14.48 12.00
C LEU A 101 6.81 14.08 10.57
N ALA A 102 5.57 14.36 10.18
CA ALA A 102 5.07 14.08 8.83
C ALA A 102 5.87 14.83 7.75
N LYS A 103 6.23 16.10 8.02
CA LYS A 103 7.08 16.90 7.14
C LYS A 103 8.47 16.29 6.98
N SER A 104 9.11 15.87 8.08
CA SER A 104 10.41 15.20 8.03
C SER A 104 10.37 13.89 7.23
N LEU A 105 9.27 13.14 7.31
CA LEU A 105 9.09 11.92 6.52
C LEU A 105 8.92 12.21 5.04
N ASN A 106 8.13 13.22 4.69
CA ASN A 106 7.95 13.66 3.31
C ASN A 106 9.28 14.11 2.67
N GLU A 107 10.16 14.76 3.44
CA GLU A 107 11.48 15.16 2.95
C GLU A 107 12.41 13.98 2.64
N LYS A 108 12.30 12.89 3.40
CA LYS A 108 13.12 11.66 3.27
C LYS A 108 12.57 10.66 2.25
N ALA A 109 11.29 10.76 1.89
CA ALA A 109 10.64 9.81 0.98
C ALA A 109 11.09 9.99 -0.47
N ALA A 110 11.06 8.89 -1.23
CA ALA A 110 11.34 8.89 -2.67
C ALA A 110 10.18 9.51 -3.47
N THR A 111 8.94 9.25 -3.04
CA THR A 111 7.74 9.90 -3.56
C THR A 111 7.27 10.95 -2.56
N LYS A 112 7.33 12.22 -2.94
CA LYS A 112 6.97 13.36 -2.07
C LYS A 112 5.59 13.88 -2.42
N ALA A 113 4.87 14.33 -1.40
CA ALA A 113 3.73 15.22 -1.59
C ALA A 113 4.24 16.65 -1.85
N ASP A 114 3.73 17.29 -2.90
CA ASP A 114 4.08 18.67 -3.28
C ASP A 114 3.72 19.68 -2.18
N SER A 115 2.59 19.43 -1.51
CA SER A 115 2.18 20.17 -0.32
C SER A 115 1.52 19.24 0.71
N LEU A 116 1.78 19.50 1.98
CA LEU A 116 1.10 18.85 3.10
C LEU A 116 0.06 19.83 3.65
N ASP A 117 -1.22 19.47 3.61
CA ASP A 117 -2.27 20.28 4.23
C ASP A 117 -2.16 20.15 5.75
N GLU A 118 -1.72 21.25 6.38
CA GLU A 118 -1.60 21.34 7.83
C GLU A 118 -2.93 21.04 8.52
N LYS A 119 -4.07 21.50 7.97
CA LYS A 119 -5.38 21.27 8.58
C LYS A 119 -5.75 19.79 8.57
N LEU A 120 -5.45 19.09 7.49
CA LEU A 120 -5.69 17.66 7.36
C LEU A 120 -4.91 16.88 8.44
N LEU A 121 -3.62 17.18 8.59
CA LEU A 121 -2.75 16.51 9.56
C LEU A 121 -3.08 16.88 11.01
N LEU A 122 -3.46 18.13 11.27
CA LEU A 122 -3.98 18.55 12.58
C LEU A 122 -5.26 17.80 12.94
N HIS A 123 -6.21 17.68 12.01
CA HIS A 123 -7.43 16.91 12.23
C HIS A 123 -7.12 15.44 12.53
N LEU A 124 -6.19 14.83 11.78
CA LEU A 124 -5.73 13.47 12.05
C LEU A 124 -5.17 13.32 13.49
N ALA A 125 -4.36 14.28 13.94
CA ALA A 125 -3.84 14.28 15.31
C ALA A 125 -4.97 14.36 16.35
N PHE A 126 -5.94 15.26 16.14
CA PHE A 126 -7.06 15.45 17.06
C PHE A 126 -8.01 14.25 17.15
N THR A 127 -8.15 13.50 16.06
CA THR A 127 -9.04 12.32 15.98
C THR A 127 -8.31 10.99 16.16
N SER A 128 -6.99 11.00 16.37
CA SER A 128 -6.16 9.79 16.47
C SER A 128 -6.63 8.77 17.52
N ARG A 129 -7.26 9.23 18.61
CA ARG A 129 -7.84 8.37 19.67
C ARG A 129 -9.31 7.98 19.43
N GLY A 130 -9.94 8.49 18.38
CA GLY A 130 -11.33 8.25 18.08
C GLY A 130 -11.58 6.84 17.59
N CYS A 131 -12.54 6.13 18.19
CA CYS A 131 -13.02 4.85 17.71
C CYS A 131 -14.51 4.98 17.36
N PHE A 132 -14.83 4.92 16.06
CA PHE A 132 -16.20 5.01 15.56
C PHE A 132 -16.67 3.62 15.09
N PRO A 133 -17.65 2.99 15.76
CA PRO A 133 -18.08 1.64 15.42
C PRO A 133 -18.49 1.44 13.96
N PRO A 134 -19.18 2.39 13.28
CA PRO A 134 -19.49 2.24 11.86
C PRO A 134 -18.25 2.21 10.96
N LEU A 135 -17.22 3.01 11.27
CA LEU A 135 -15.95 3.02 10.52
C LEU A 135 -15.14 1.75 10.80
N ALA A 136 -15.13 1.28 12.05
CA ALA A 136 -14.50 0.02 12.40
C ALA A 136 -15.17 -1.16 11.68
N ALA A 137 -16.50 -1.15 11.56
CA ALA A 137 -17.25 -2.17 10.82
C ALA A 137 -16.97 -2.12 9.31
N SER A 138 -16.92 -0.94 8.69
CA SER A 138 -16.63 -0.81 7.26
C SER A 138 -15.20 -1.25 6.92
N LEU A 139 -14.20 -0.76 7.66
CA LEU A 139 -12.81 -1.17 7.50
C LEU A 139 -12.62 -2.66 7.80
N GLY A 140 -13.27 -3.17 8.85
CA GLY A 140 -13.27 -4.60 9.18
C GLY A 140 -13.87 -5.47 8.08
N GLY A 141 -14.92 -4.99 7.39
CA GLY A 141 -15.48 -5.65 6.22
C GLY A 141 -14.51 -5.71 5.04
N ILE A 142 -13.81 -4.60 4.76
CA ILE A 142 -12.78 -4.53 3.70
C ILE A 142 -11.63 -5.50 4.02
N VAL A 143 -11.07 -5.42 5.23
CA VAL A 143 -9.98 -6.31 5.68
C VAL A 143 -10.42 -7.78 5.64
N GLY A 144 -11.64 -8.08 6.11
CA GLY A 144 -12.20 -9.43 6.06
C GLY A 144 -12.30 -9.96 4.63
N GLN A 145 -12.68 -9.12 3.67
CA GLN A 145 -12.70 -9.48 2.26
C GLN A 145 -11.29 -9.75 1.71
N GLU A 146 -10.29 -8.94 2.06
CA GLU A 146 -8.90 -9.16 1.65
C GLU A 146 -8.33 -10.47 2.21
N VAL A 147 -8.67 -10.83 3.46
CA VAL A 147 -8.32 -12.13 4.03
C VAL A 147 -8.94 -13.28 3.22
N LEU A 148 -10.21 -13.17 2.83
CA LEU A 148 -10.85 -14.18 1.99
C LEU A 148 -10.20 -14.29 0.61
N LYS A 149 -9.81 -13.17 -0.01
CA LYS A 149 -9.08 -13.18 -1.29
C LYS A 149 -7.71 -13.86 -1.15
N ALA A 150 -7.00 -13.59 -0.06
CA ALA A 150 -5.70 -14.21 0.22
C ALA A 150 -5.82 -15.73 0.43
N LEU A 151 -6.85 -16.18 1.17
CA LEU A 151 -7.07 -17.60 1.45
C LEU A 151 -7.61 -18.37 0.24
N THR A 152 -8.50 -17.77 -0.54
CA THR A 152 -9.17 -18.47 -1.66
C THR A 152 -8.44 -18.31 -2.99
N GLY A 153 -7.53 -17.33 -3.10
CA GLY A 153 -6.92 -16.93 -4.37
C GLY A 153 -7.94 -16.41 -5.40
N LYS A 154 -9.17 -16.11 -4.97
CA LYS A 154 -10.27 -15.66 -5.83
C LYS A 154 -10.42 -14.14 -5.71
N TYR A 155 -10.59 -13.48 -6.86
CA TYR A 155 -10.62 -12.01 -7.02
C TYR A 155 -9.26 -11.33 -6.80
N THR A 156 -9.11 -10.13 -7.36
CA THR A 156 -7.87 -9.35 -7.26
C THR A 156 -7.77 -8.71 -5.86
N PRO A 157 -6.70 -9.01 -5.09
CA PRO A 157 -6.44 -8.34 -3.83
C PRO A 157 -6.18 -6.85 -4.02
N LEU A 158 -6.42 -6.07 -2.98
CA LEU A 158 -5.92 -4.70 -2.90
C LEU A 158 -4.39 -4.76 -2.95
N LYS A 159 -3.82 -3.99 -3.88
CA LYS A 159 -2.40 -4.06 -4.24
C LYS A 159 -1.49 -3.26 -3.29
N THR A 160 -2.06 -2.36 -2.48
CA THR A 160 -1.29 -1.35 -1.73
C THR A 160 -2.09 -0.77 -0.55
N VAL A 161 -1.45 0.12 0.22
CA VAL A 161 -2.03 1.04 1.21
C VAL A 161 -3.30 1.69 0.63
N ALA A 162 -4.45 1.35 1.21
CA ALA A 162 -5.72 1.98 0.93
C ALA A 162 -6.06 2.90 2.11
N LEU A 163 -6.13 4.20 1.85
CA LEU A 163 -6.45 5.23 2.83
C LEU A 163 -7.81 5.82 2.47
N TYR A 164 -8.74 5.70 3.41
CA TYR A 164 -10.15 6.11 3.29
C TYR A 164 -10.46 7.28 4.20
#